data_AF-A0A7D5N4Z7-F1
#
_entry.id   AF-A0A7D5N4Z7-F1
#
_cell.length_a   1.000
_cell.length_b   1.000
_cell.length_c   1.000
_cell.angle_alpha   90.00
_cell.angle_beta   90.00
_cell.angle_gamma   90.00
#
_symmetry.space_group_name_H-M   'P 1'
#
loop_
_entity.id
_entity.type
_entity.pdbx_description
1 polymer ?
#
loop_
_entity_poly.entity_id
_entity_poly.type
_entity_poly.pdbx_seq_one_letter_code
_entity_poly.pdbx_strand_id
1 'polypeptide(L)'
;MQTGIQTTLVRGTNHQGQISAGFSGTTRKQNYAVYVDFNDNGNFNDAGERIFGSGLISNGNNFNFNATIPVNAALGVHAMRVIMRRNGGPSIQGCLENF
;
A
#
# COMPACT_ATOMS: atom_id res chain seq x y z
N MET A 1 8.24 -18.50 3.11
CA MET A 1 7.61 -17.22 3.52
C MET A 1 8.63 -16.14 3.26
N GLN A 2 8.40 -15.23 2.30
CA GLN A 2 9.39 -14.21 1.93
C GLN A 2 9.10 -12.96 2.76
N THR A 3 9.83 -12.79 3.85
CA THR A 3 9.87 -11.57 4.64
C THR A 3 11.07 -10.74 4.16
N GLY A 4 10.98 -9.41 4.16
CA GLY A 4 12.07 -8.52 3.72
C GLY A 4 12.20 -8.33 2.20
N ILE A 5 11.10 -8.39 1.44
CA ILE A 5 11.11 -7.98 0.04
C ILE A 5 11.37 -6.48 -0.02
N GLN A 6 12.47 -6.10 -0.66
CA GLN A 6 12.85 -4.72 -0.92
C GLN A 6 13.03 -4.51 -2.41
N THR A 7 12.83 -3.28 -2.86
CA THR A 7 13.12 -2.85 -4.22
C THR A 7 13.67 -1.43 -4.19
N THR A 8 14.49 -1.07 -5.17
CA THR A 8 15.03 0.28 -5.32
C THR A 8 14.14 1.06 -6.28
N LEU A 9 13.62 2.19 -5.80
CA LEU A 9 12.75 3.08 -6.58
C LEU A 9 13.44 4.44 -6.77
N VAL A 10 13.19 5.07 -7.91
CA VAL A 10 13.73 6.41 -8.22
C VAL A 10 12.71 7.47 -7.83
N ARG A 11 13.15 8.49 -7.09
CA ARG A 11 12.36 9.67 -6.71
C ARG A 11 11.80 10.40 -7.94
N GLY A 12 10.58 10.91 -7.83
CA GLY A 12 9.90 11.65 -8.90
C GLY A 12 9.43 10.78 -10.07
N THR A 13 9.53 9.46 -9.97
CA THR A 13 9.10 8.53 -11.03
C THR A 13 7.89 7.72 -10.60
N ASN A 14 7.14 7.24 -11.59
CA ASN A 14 6.04 6.31 -11.38
C ASN A 14 6.54 4.87 -11.56
N HIS A 15 6.20 4.02 -10.60
CA HIS A 15 6.48 2.58 -10.66
C HIS A 15 5.16 1.82 -10.73
N GLN A 16 5.11 0.72 -11.48
CA GLN A 16 3.94 -0.16 -11.46
C GLN A 16 4.06 -1.18 -10.33
N GLY A 17 3.01 -1.29 -9.54
CA GLY A 17 2.82 -2.31 -8.53
C GLY A 17 1.63 -3.19 -8.87
N GLN A 18 1.60 -4.39 -8.29
CA GLN A 18 0.49 -5.33 -8.43
C GLN A 18 0.11 -5.92 -7.08
N ILE A 19 -1.19 -5.97 -6.79
CA ILE A 19 -1.76 -6.70 -5.65
C ILE A 19 -2.55 -7.87 -6.21
N SER A 20 -2.19 -9.09 -5.81
CA SER A 20 -2.96 -10.29 -6.09
C SER A 20 -3.58 -10.80 -4.80
N ALA A 21 -4.89 -11.10 -4.82
CA ALA A 21 -5.60 -11.63 -3.67
C ALA A 21 -6.17 -13.01 -4.00
N GLY A 22 -5.76 -14.03 -3.23
CA GLY A 22 -6.31 -15.38 -3.29
C GLY A 22 -7.29 -15.62 -2.13
N PHE A 23 -8.47 -16.18 -2.42
CA PHE A 23 -9.47 -16.53 -1.41
C PHE A 23 -9.82 -18.03 -1.55
N SER A 24 -9.79 -18.80 -0.45
CA SER A 24 -10.07 -20.25 -0.48
C SER A 24 -11.56 -20.62 -0.58
N GLY A 25 -12.46 -19.64 -0.72
CA GLY A 25 -13.92 -19.82 -0.77
C GLY A 25 -14.62 -18.69 -1.52
N THR A 26 -15.84 -18.32 -1.11
CA THR A 26 -16.62 -17.27 -1.78
C THR A 26 -15.84 -15.96 -1.92
N THR A 27 -15.76 -15.45 -3.14
CA THR A 27 -15.13 -14.17 -3.46
C THR A 27 -15.72 -13.04 -2.63
N ARG A 28 -14.87 -12.37 -1.85
CA ARG A 28 -15.26 -11.18 -1.10
C ARG A 28 -14.42 -10.01 -1.57
N LYS A 29 -15.08 -8.93 -2.00
CA LYS A 29 -14.39 -7.67 -2.28
C LYS A 29 -13.77 -7.16 -0.98
N GLN A 30 -12.44 -7.07 -0.92
CA GLN A 30 -11.73 -6.42 0.18
C GLN A 30 -11.14 -5.10 -0.31
N ASN A 31 -11.09 -4.12 0.57
CA ASN A 31 -10.38 -2.87 0.30
C ASN A 31 -8.92 -3.06 0.67
N TYR A 32 -8.04 -2.69 -0.26
CA TYR A 32 -6.60 -2.65 -0.03
C TYR A 32 -6.09 -1.22 -0.12
N ALA A 33 -5.06 -0.92 0.66
CA ALA A 33 -4.29 0.29 0.52
C ALA A 33 -2.81 -0.04 0.76
N VAL A 34 -1.94 0.70 0.08
CA VAL A 34 -0.50 0.62 0.27
C VAL A 34 0.00 2.00 0.66
N TYR A 35 0.82 2.03 1.70
CA TYR A 35 1.47 3.22 2.21
C TYR A 35 2.98 3.03 2.24
N VAL A 36 3.72 4.10 2.01
CA VAL A 36 5.16 4.16 2.22
C VAL A 36 5.45 5.39 3.05
N ASP A 37 6.16 5.21 4.16
CA ASP A 37 6.66 6.28 5.00
C ASP A 37 7.90 6.87 4.33
N PHE A 38 7.71 7.92 3.54
CA PHE A 38 8.79 8.52 2.73
C PHE A 38 9.67 9.49 3.51
N ASN A 39 9.24 9.87 4.72
CA ASN A 39 9.92 10.82 5.58
C ASN A 39 10.48 10.16 6.86
N ASP A 40 10.28 8.85 7.02
CA ASP A 40 10.76 7.98 8.10
C ASP A 40 10.33 8.43 9.50
N ASN A 41 9.14 9.02 9.63
CA ASN A 41 8.62 9.53 10.90
C ASN A 41 7.69 8.55 11.64
N GLY A 42 7.40 7.39 11.03
CA GLY A 42 6.50 6.35 11.56
C GLY A 42 5.01 6.66 11.39
N ASN A 43 4.68 7.84 10.86
CA ASN A 43 3.37 8.22 10.37
C ASN A 43 3.24 7.78 8.90
N PHE A 44 2.05 7.35 8.52
CA PHE A 44 1.72 6.91 7.16
C PHE A 44 0.49 7.68 6.63
N ASN A 45 0.03 8.66 7.39
CA ASN A 45 -1.10 9.51 7.04
C ASN A 45 -0.65 10.83 6.41
N ASP A 46 0.67 11.06 6.22
CA ASP A 46 1.14 12.29 5.61
C ASP A 46 0.79 12.31 4.11
N ALA A 47 0.66 13.52 3.56
CA ALA A 47 0.29 13.70 2.17
C ALA A 47 1.33 13.07 1.22
N GLY A 48 0.88 12.18 0.34
CA GLY A 48 1.73 11.48 -0.62
C GLY A 48 2.27 10.12 -0.16
N GLU A 49 2.05 9.74 1.11
CA GLU A 49 2.49 8.43 1.64
C GLU A 49 1.56 7.30 1.22
N ARG A 50 0.29 7.60 0.95
CA ARG A 50 -0.66 6.64 0.38
C ARG A 50 -0.44 6.50 -1.12
N ILE A 51 0.40 5.55 -1.52
CA ILE A 51 0.69 5.26 -2.94
C ILE A 51 -0.39 4.42 -3.62
N PHE A 52 -1.26 3.76 -2.85
CA PHE A 52 -2.43 3.09 -3.39
C PHE A 52 -3.65 3.25 -2.48
N GLY A 53 -4.76 3.71 -3.05
CA GLY A 53 -6.00 3.96 -2.34
C GLY A 53 -7.22 3.26 -2.93
N SER A 54 -7.64 2.18 -2.26
CA SER A 54 -8.87 1.41 -2.45
C SER A 54 -9.20 0.99 -3.89
N GLY A 55 -8.78 -0.23 -4.23
CA GLY A 55 -9.47 -1.07 -5.21
C GLY A 55 -10.23 -2.18 -4.47
N LEU A 56 -11.45 -2.47 -4.92
CA LEU A 56 -12.18 -3.66 -4.48
C LEU A 56 -11.57 -4.87 -5.20
N ILE A 57 -10.62 -5.57 -4.56
CA ILE A 57 -9.93 -6.71 -5.16
C ILE A 57 -10.67 -8.01 -4.80
N SER A 58 -10.82 -8.89 -5.80
CA SER A 58 -11.50 -10.18 -5.72
C SER A 58 -10.57 -11.32 -6.18
N ASN A 59 -10.88 -12.57 -5.80
CA ASN A 59 -10.14 -13.74 -6.29
C ASN A 59 -10.03 -13.72 -7.82
N GLY A 60 -8.82 -13.97 -8.32
CA GLY A 60 -8.54 -14.13 -9.76
C GLY A 60 -8.18 -12.84 -10.50
N ASN A 61 -8.32 -11.67 -9.88
CA ASN A 61 -7.94 -10.39 -10.51
C ASN A 61 -6.73 -9.78 -9.82
N ASN A 62 -5.65 -9.67 -10.58
CA ASN A 62 -4.51 -8.85 -10.19
C ASN A 62 -4.90 -7.38 -10.34
N PHE A 63 -4.73 -6.60 -9.27
CA PHE A 63 -4.92 -5.16 -9.31
C PHE A 63 -3.58 -4.50 -9.57
N ASN A 64 -3.43 -3.90 -10.75
CA ASN A 64 -2.26 -3.09 -11.09
C ASN A 64 -2.50 -1.66 -10.63
N PHE A 65 -1.50 -1.04 -10.01
CA PHE A 65 -1.54 0.34 -9.58
C PHE A 65 -0.23 1.05 -9.95
N ASN A 66 -0.30 2.37 -10.11
CA ASN A 66 0.90 3.20 -10.24
C ASN A 66 1.23 3.78 -8.87
N ALA A 67 2.48 3.61 -8.45
CA ALA A 67 3.06 4.20 -7.26
C ALA A 67 3.92 5.39 -7.66
N THR A 68 3.48 6.60 -7.31
CA THR A 68 4.27 7.82 -7.50
C THR A 68 5.21 8.00 -6.31
N ILE A 69 6.50 8.13 -6.58
CA ILE A 69 7.49 8.38 -5.53
C ILE A 69 7.73 9.90 -5.43
N PRO A 70 7.51 10.53 -4.26
CA PRO A 70 7.75 11.96 -4.09
C PRO A 70 9.19 12.34 -4.41
N VAL A 71 9.39 13.52 -5.02
CA VAL A 71 10.75 14.04 -5.34
C VAL A 71 11.58 14.35 -4.09
N ASN A 72 10.89 14.60 -2.98
CA ASN A 72 11.42 14.93 -1.67
C ASN A 72 11.43 13.74 -0.70
N ALA A 73 11.12 12.52 -1.16
CA ALA A 73 11.35 11.32 -0.36
C ALA A 73 12.83 11.28 0.05
N ALA A 74 13.09 10.91 1.31
CA ALA A 74 14.46 10.78 1.78
C ALA A 74 15.17 9.64 1.01
N LEU A 75 16.50 9.62 1.06
CA LEU A 75 17.26 8.52 0.45
C LEU A 75 17.45 7.44 1.50
N GLY A 76 17.10 6.20 1.16
CA GLY A 76 17.31 5.07 2.04
C GLY A 76 16.24 4.00 1.90
N VAL A 77 16.15 3.17 2.94
CA VAL A 77 15.13 2.13 3.05
C VAL A 77 13.94 2.71 3.81
N HIS A 78 12.80 2.79 3.13
CA HIS A 78 11.54 3.24 3.71
C HIS A 78 10.65 2.06 4.08
N ALA A 79 9.85 2.24 5.13
CA ALA A 79 8.87 1.25 5.51
C ALA A 79 7.65 1.29 4.56
N MET A 80 7.24 0.12 4.06
CA MET A 80 6.00 -0.04 3.30
C MET A 80 4.98 -0.80 4.14
N ARG A 81 3.73 -0.32 4.15
CA ARG A 81 2.58 -1.00 4.76
C ARG A 81 1.55 -1.36 3.70
N VAL A 82 1.09 -2.61 3.70
CA VAL A 82 -0.06 -3.07 2.92
C VAL A 82 -1.18 -3.42 3.88
N ILE A 83 -2.31 -2.74 3.77
CA ILE A 83 -3.44 -2.90 4.68
C ILE A 83 -4.63 -3.45 3.89
N MET A 84 -5.26 -4.49 4.45
CA MET A 84 -6.47 -5.10 3.92
C MET A 84 -7.60 -4.88 4.94
N ARG A 85 -8.74 -4.36 4.47
CA ARG A 85 -9.94 -4.16 5.29
C ARG A 85 -11.16 -4.82 4.64
N ARG A 86 -11.87 -5.62 5.44
CA ARG A 86 -13.09 -6.33 5.06
C ARG A 86 -14.30 -5.41 5.11
N ASN A 87 -15.11 -5.40 4.05
CA ASN A 87 -16.41 -4.73 3.96
C ASN A 87 -16.44 -3.27 4.44
N GLY A 88 -16.00 -2.33 3.59
CA GLY A 88 -16.56 -0.97 3.51
C GLY A 88 -16.56 -0.07 4.76
N GLY A 89 -15.93 -0.45 5.87
CA GLY A 89 -15.75 0.42 7.03
C GLY A 89 -14.89 1.65 6.68
N PRO A 90 -14.94 2.72 7.51
CA PRO A 90 -14.39 4.04 7.16
C PRO A 90 -12.93 3.91 6.73
N SER A 91 -12.53 4.82 5.83
CA SER A 91 -11.19 5.02 5.26
C SER A 91 -10.09 4.16 5.87
N ILE A 92 -9.41 3.36 5.06
CA ILE A 92 -8.15 2.74 5.49
C ILE A 92 -7.21 3.88 5.89
N GLN A 93 -6.75 3.87 7.14
CA GLN A 93 -5.70 4.76 7.65
C GLN A 93 -4.38 4.00 7.69
N GLY A 94 -3.28 4.70 7.41
CA GLY A 94 -1.94 4.12 7.38
C GLY A 94 -1.35 3.90 8.78
N CYS A 95 -1.83 4.67 9.76
CA CYS A 95 -1.46 4.56 11.17
C CYS A 95 -2.47 3.76 11.98
N LEU A 96 -1.98 3.09 13.02
CA LEU A 96 -2.83 2.55 14.06
C LEU A 96 -3.19 3.71 14.99
N GLU A 97 -4.43 4.18 14.92
CA GLU A 97 -4.94 5.12 15.93
C GLU A 97 -5.62 4.31 17.05
N ASN A 98 -5.21 4.58 18.30
CA ASN A 98 -5.63 3.92 19.54
C ASN A 98 -5.07 2.52 19.84
N PHE A 99 -3.75 2.42 20.05
CA PHE A 99 -3.15 1.44 20.96
C PHE A 99 -2.10 2.12 21.84
#